data_AF-A0A2H9RM63-F1
#
_entry.id   AF-A0A2H9RM63-F1
#
_cell.length_a   1.000
_cell.length_b   1.000
_cell.length_c   1.000
_cell.angle_alpha   90.00
_cell.angle_beta   90.00
_cell.angle_gamma   90.00
#
_symmetry.space_group_name_H-M   'P 1'
#
loop_
_entity.id
_entity.type
_entity.pdbx_description
1 polymer ?
#
loop_
_entity_poly.entity_id
_entity_poly.type
_entity_poly.pdbx_seq_one_letter_code
_entity_poly.pdbx_strand_id
1 'polypeptide(L)'
;MEKETKKTQEKFDGKYLPAEFALQTAKDNPTLARIALDEINFSDETKALLQGSKYFSTKEGILEASEIYAKEAQVMEFKQKVNTLFDFYKEGIKSLSNEDQNKVKYVYNQFGNKALGDVLSEYNKANSIIEYSEDEALKGKFKEEEIEKANKVLEKYETFVEAYKVMHSTKLQEIQSKVTKKHSKLALESLVKDVKLPSPTKK
;
A
#
# COMPACT_ATOMS: atom_id res chain seq x y z
N MET A 1 -23.54 -6.12 -9.86
CA MET A 1 -22.78 -6.08 -8.58
C MET A 1 -21.49 -6.91 -8.65
N GLU A 2 -21.48 -8.25 -8.73
CA GLU A 2 -20.22 -9.04 -8.71
C GLU A 2 -19.19 -8.67 -9.80
N LYS A 3 -19.62 -8.31 -11.01
CA LYS A 3 -18.73 -7.87 -12.10
C LYS A 3 -18.06 -6.51 -11.84
N GLU A 4 -18.72 -5.60 -11.13
CA GLU A 4 -18.15 -4.29 -10.76
C GLU A 4 -17.18 -4.41 -9.59
N THR A 5 -17.48 -5.30 -8.63
CA THR A 5 -16.56 -5.60 -7.52
C THR A 5 -15.26 -6.22 -8.04
N LYS A 6 -15.32 -7.21 -8.96
CA LYS A 6 -14.12 -7.79 -9.61
C LYS A 6 -13.30 -6.77 -10.41
N LYS A 7 -13.95 -5.88 -11.17
CA LYS A 7 -13.26 -4.81 -11.92
C LYS A 7 -12.60 -3.78 -11.00
N THR A 8 -13.19 -3.53 -9.83
CA THR A 8 -12.62 -2.65 -8.80
C THR A 8 -11.46 -3.33 -8.09
N GLN A 9 -11.57 -4.63 -7.82
CA GLN A 9 -10.54 -5.49 -7.24
C GLN A 9 -9.26 -5.54 -8.11
N GLU A 10 -9.38 -5.86 -9.41
CA GLU A 10 -8.23 -5.89 -10.34
C GLU A 10 -7.56 -4.52 -10.50
N LYS A 11 -8.34 -3.44 -10.39
CA LYS A 11 -7.81 -2.06 -10.39
C LYS A 11 -7.08 -1.71 -9.09
N PHE A 12 -7.38 -2.40 -8.00
CA PHE A 12 -6.80 -2.16 -6.68
C PHE A 12 -5.54 -3.03 -6.47
N ASP A 13 -5.62 -4.32 -6.83
CA ASP A 13 -4.54 -5.33 -6.84
C ASP A 13 -3.30 -4.93 -7.64
N GLY A 14 -3.50 -4.21 -8.75
CA GLY A 14 -2.43 -3.84 -9.67
C GLY A 14 -1.91 -2.41 -9.55
N LYS A 15 -2.29 -1.63 -8.52
CA LYS A 15 -1.93 -0.19 -8.49
C LYS A 15 -1.47 0.38 -7.17
N TYR A 16 -2.09 0.00 -6.06
CA TYR A 16 -1.86 0.71 -4.80
C TYR A 16 -0.52 0.40 -4.15
N LEU A 17 -0.33 -0.86 -3.79
CA LEU A 17 0.84 -1.28 -3.06
C LEU A 17 2.17 -1.21 -3.84
N PRO A 18 2.20 -1.39 -5.19
CA PRO A 18 3.41 -1.10 -5.95
C PRO A 18 3.79 0.39 -5.92
N ALA A 19 2.82 1.31 -5.84
CA ALA A 19 3.09 2.75 -5.72
C ALA A 19 3.66 3.10 -4.34
N GLU A 20 3.11 2.52 -3.28
CA GLU A 20 3.63 2.69 -1.93
C GLU A 20 5.03 2.09 -1.78
N PHE A 21 5.23 0.87 -2.28
CA PHE A 21 6.56 0.25 -2.30
C PHE A 21 7.57 1.08 -3.12
N ALA A 22 7.15 1.64 -4.25
CA ALA A 22 7.98 2.54 -5.04
C ALA A 22 8.41 3.75 -4.22
N LEU A 23 7.49 4.40 -3.49
CA LEU A 23 7.81 5.53 -2.63
C LEU A 23 8.79 5.16 -1.52
N GLN A 24 8.56 4.04 -0.82
CA GLN A 24 9.43 3.57 0.27
C GLN A 24 10.86 3.29 -0.20
N THR A 25 11.04 2.89 -1.47
CA THR A 25 12.34 2.48 -2.00
C THR A 25 12.99 3.50 -2.94
N ALA A 26 12.27 4.51 -3.42
CA ALA A 26 12.77 5.46 -4.44
C ALA A 26 14.04 6.21 -4.01
N LYS A 27 14.19 6.51 -2.72
CA LYS A 27 15.36 7.23 -2.20
C LYS A 27 16.62 6.36 -2.21
N ASP A 28 16.49 5.09 -1.85
CA ASP A 28 17.64 4.19 -1.60
C ASP A 28 17.90 3.24 -2.76
N ASN A 29 16.86 2.86 -3.50
CA ASN A 29 16.94 1.96 -4.66
C ASN A 29 15.97 2.40 -5.79
N PRO A 30 16.35 3.43 -6.58
CA PRO A 30 15.52 3.95 -7.68
C PRO A 30 15.18 2.90 -8.73
N THR A 31 16.04 1.88 -8.92
CA THR A 31 15.80 0.79 -9.87
C THR A 31 14.63 -0.09 -9.43
N LEU A 32 14.57 -0.47 -8.15
CA LEU A 32 13.41 -1.23 -7.64
C LEU A 32 12.14 -0.37 -7.64
N ALA A 33 12.24 0.92 -7.33
CA ALA A 33 11.10 1.84 -7.41
C ALA A 33 10.56 1.93 -8.83
N ARG A 34 11.44 2.07 -9.83
CA ARG A 34 11.04 2.09 -11.25
C ARG A 34 10.30 0.82 -11.66
N ILE A 35 10.80 -0.34 -11.27
CA ILE A 35 10.17 -1.63 -11.60
C ILE A 35 8.79 -1.75 -10.93
N ALA A 36 8.66 -1.28 -9.68
CA ALA A 36 7.39 -1.23 -8.99
C ALA A 36 6.40 -0.25 -9.65
N LEU A 37 6.86 0.91 -10.10
CA LEU A 37 6.05 1.86 -10.88
C LEU A 37 5.55 1.26 -12.20
N ASP A 38 6.37 0.45 -12.87
CA ASP A 38 5.99 -0.23 -14.12
C ASP A 38 4.94 -1.32 -13.94
N GLU A 39 4.77 -1.85 -12.71
CA GLU A 39 3.66 -2.76 -12.39
C GLU A 39 2.33 -2.00 -12.27
N ILE A 40 2.36 -0.68 -12.13
CA ILE A 40 1.15 0.09 -11.90
C ILE A 40 0.42 0.36 -13.21
N ASN A 41 -0.80 -0.15 -13.31
CA ASN A 41 -1.62 0.04 -14.49
C ASN A 41 -2.39 1.38 -14.46
N PHE A 42 -1.67 2.51 -14.50
CA PHE A 42 -2.27 3.85 -14.58
C PHE A 42 -3.04 4.09 -15.89
N SER A 43 -3.91 5.10 -15.89
CA SER A 43 -4.51 5.61 -17.13
C SER A 43 -3.42 6.10 -18.09
N ASP A 44 -3.72 6.08 -19.37
CA ASP A 44 -2.78 6.48 -20.42
C ASP A 44 -2.35 7.94 -20.28
N GLU A 45 -3.22 8.82 -19.77
CA GLU A 45 -2.89 10.21 -19.42
C GLU A 45 -1.78 10.31 -18.37
N THR A 46 -1.91 9.58 -17.26
CA THR A 46 -0.91 9.65 -16.19
C THR A 46 0.40 8.95 -16.59
N LYS A 47 0.34 7.93 -17.44
CA LYS A 47 1.53 7.32 -18.06
C LYS A 47 2.22 8.29 -19.04
N ALA A 48 1.45 8.99 -19.87
CA ALA A 48 1.97 9.93 -20.87
C ALA A 48 2.64 11.16 -20.23
N LEU A 49 2.07 11.67 -19.13
CA LEU A 49 2.62 12.80 -18.37
C LEU A 49 4.03 12.51 -17.83
N LEU A 50 4.32 11.23 -17.55
CA LEU A 50 5.60 10.78 -16.99
C LEU A 50 6.56 10.23 -18.04
N GLN A 51 6.09 9.52 -19.06
CA GLN A 51 6.93 9.11 -20.19
C GLN A 51 7.43 10.32 -21.00
N GLY A 52 6.69 11.43 -21.00
CA GLY A 52 7.10 12.70 -21.58
C GLY A 52 8.01 13.56 -20.69
N SER A 53 8.16 13.22 -19.41
CA SER A 53 9.06 13.89 -18.49
C SER A 53 10.50 13.38 -18.70
N LYS A 54 11.42 14.27 -19.09
CA LYS A 54 12.86 13.94 -19.22
C LYS A 54 13.49 13.39 -17.92
N TYR A 55 12.77 13.49 -16.80
CA TYR A 55 13.23 13.15 -15.46
C TYR A 55 12.84 11.72 -15.05
N PHE A 56 11.97 11.03 -15.80
CA PHE A 56 11.48 9.70 -15.42
C PHE A 56 12.54 8.58 -15.52
N SER A 57 13.67 8.87 -16.14
CA SER A 57 14.88 8.04 -16.14
C SER A 57 15.93 8.45 -15.08
N THR A 58 15.70 9.54 -14.34
CA THR A 58 16.59 10.01 -13.27
C THR A 58 16.06 9.61 -11.90
N LYS A 59 16.93 9.63 -10.89
CA LYS A 59 16.56 9.33 -9.51
C LYS A 59 15.46 10.27 -9.00
N GLU A 60 15.57 11.55 -9.34
CA GLU A 60 14.65 12.61 -8.92
C GLU A 60 13.27 12.43 -9.53
N GLY A 61 13.16 12.13 -10.83
CA GLY A 61 11.83 11.92 -11.43
C GLY A 61 11.20 10.57 -11.05
N ILE A 62 11.99 9.55 -10.70
CA ILE A 62 11.46 8.32 -10.10
C ILE A 62 10.87 8.61 -8.71
N LEU A 63 11.55 9.43 -7.90
CA LEU A 63 11.05 9.84 -6.60
C LEU A 63 9.76 10.66 -6.73
N GLU A 64 9.76 11.71 -7.55
CA GLU A 64 8.60 12.56 -7.80
C GLU A 64 7.39 11.74 -8.28
N ALA A 65 7.61 10.82 -9.23
CA ALA A 65 6.54 9.94 -9.69
C ALA A 65 6.02 9.01 -8.59
N SER A 66 6.93 8.46 -7.77
CA SER A 66 6.54 7.60 -6.66
C SER A 66 5.68 8.36 -5.64
N GLU A 67 5.99 9.62 -5.36
CA GLU A 67 5.20 10.49 -4.46
C GLU A 67 3.81 10.78 -5.03
N ILE A 68 3.72 11.18 -6.30
CA ILE A 68 2.44 11.46 -6.98
C ILE A 68 1.54 10.23 -6.93
N TYR A 69 2.11 9.07 -7.27
CA TYR A 69 1.36 7.84 -7.40
C TYR A 69 0.98 7.21 -6.07
N ALA A 70 1.85 7.24 -5.06
CA ALA A 70 1.49 6.80 -3.73
C ALA A 70 0.33 7.64 -3.16
N LYS A 71 0.34 8.96 -3.39
CA LYS A 71 -0.74 9.85 -2.93
C LYS A 71 -2.07 9.56 -3.62
N GLU A 72 -2.07 9.42 -4.95
CA GLU A 72 -3.30 9.08 -5.70
C GLU A 72 -3.87 7.74 -5.23
N ALA A 73 -2.98 6.77 -5.00
CA ALA A 73 -3.36 5.45 -4.58
C ALA A 73 -3.91 5.40 -3.15
N GLN A 74 -3.31 6.15 -2.21
CA GLN A 74 -3.82 6.31 -0.85
C GLN A 74 -5.22 6.94 -0.83
N VAL A 75 -5.46 7.97 -1.66
CA VAL A 75 -6.80 8.58 -1.80
C VAL A 75 -7.84 7.58 -2.29
N MET A 76 -7.46 6.68 -3.21
CA MET A 76 -8.36 5.63 -3.69
C MET A 76 -8.64 4.57 -2.62
N GLU A 77 -7.63 4.16 -1.86
CA GLU A 77 -7.77 3.22 -0.74
C GLU A 77 -8.69 3.76 0.35
N PHE A 78 -8.51 5.03 0.73
CA PHE A 78 -9.30 5.66 1.78
C PHE A 78 -10.79 5.72 1.43
N LYS A 79 -11.13 5.74 0.14
CA LYS A 79 -12.51 5.71 -0.36
C LYS A 79 -13.11 4.30 -0.41
N GLN A 80 -12.31 3.25 -0.26
CA GLN A 80 -12.82 1.88 -0.28
C GLN A 80 -13.54 1.53 1.02
N LYS A 81 -14.58 0.71 0.90
CA LYS A 81 -15.22 0.12 2.06
C LYS A 81 -14.33 -0.95 2.68
N VAL A 82 -14.38 -1.07 4.01
CA VAL A 82 -13.55 -2.03 4.77
C VAL A 82 -13.75 -3.48 4.30
N ASN A 83 -14.98 -3.88 3.99
CA ASN A 83 -15.25 -5.23 3.47
C ASN A 83 -14.63 -5.48 2.07
N THR A 84 -14.54 -4.46 1.22
CA THR A 84 -13.81 -4.56 -0.06
C THR A 84 -12.31 -4.80 0.18
N LEU A 85 -11.74 -4.20 1.22
CA LEU A 85 -10.34 -4.40 1.59
C LEU A 85 -10.07 -5.78 2.18
N PHE A 86 -11.04 -6.39 2.87
CA PHE A 86 -10.90 -7.77 3.35
C PHE A 86 -10.67 -8.75 2.19
N ASP A 87 -11.43 -8.60 1.10
CA ASP A 87 -11.25 -9.42 -0.10
C ASP A 87 -9.88 -9.18 -0.77
N PHE A 88 -9.34 -7.97 -0.65
CA PHE A 88 -8.01 -7.62 -1.16
C PHE A 88 -6.88 -8.32 -0.38
N TYR A 89 -7.01 -8.38 0.94
CA TYR A 89 -6.02 -9.05 1.80
C TYR A 89 -6.24 -10.57 1.89
N LYS A 90 -7.25 -11.13 1.22
CA LYS A 90 -7.71 -12.52 1.36
C LYS A 90 -6.62 -13.58 1.22
N GLU A 91 -5.69 -13.44 0.28
CA GLU A 91 -4.60 -14.41 0.14
C GLU A 91 -3.62 -14.36 1.31
N GLY A 92 -3.32 -13.16 1.84
CA GLY A 92 -2.52 -13.00 3.05
C GLY A 92 -3.24 -13.47 4.32
N ILE A 93 -4.58 -13.40 4.33
CA ILE A 93 -5.39 -13.93 5.44
C ILE A 93 -5.38 -15.46 5.45
N LYS A 94 -5.38 -16.12 4.28
CA LYS A 94 -5.37 -17.59 4.19
C LYS A 94 -4.14 -18.26 4.80
N SER A 95 -3.02 -17.55 4.92
CA SER A 95 -1.80 -18.08 5.54
C SER A 95 -1.84 -18.05 7.08
N LEU A 96 -2.83 -17.37 7.67
CA LEU A 96 -3.04 -17.29 9.12
C LEU A 96 -3.71 -18.57 9.66
N SER A 97 -3.63 -18.77 10.98
CA SER A 97 -4.37 -19.84 11.66
C SER A 97 -5.89 -19.64 11.50
N ASN A 98 -6.68 -20.73 11.57
CA ASN A 98 -8.14 -20.63 11.49
C ASN A 98 -8.75 -19.71 12.57
N GLU A 99 -8.12 -19.67 13.75
CA GLU A 99 -8.54 -18.78 14.84
C GLU A 99 -8.32 -17.31 14.46
N ASP A 100 -7.14 -16.98 13.95
CA ASP A 100 -6.79 -15.60 13.58
C ASP A 100 -7.57 -15.12 12.35
N GLN A 101 -7.84 -16.02 11.39
CA GLN A 101 -8.72 -15.72 10.26
C GLN A 101 -10.12 -15.30 10.74
N ASN A 102 -10.68 -16.00 11.73
CA ASN A 102 -11.98 -15.66 12.30
C ASN A 102 -11.95 -14.34 13.06
N LYS A 103 -10.87 -14.06 13.80
CA LYS A 103 -10.67 -12.77 14.49
C LYS A 103 -10.62 -11.61 13.50
N VAL A 104 -9.79 -11.70 12.46
CA VAL A 104 -9.69 -10.67 11.41
C VAL A 104 -11.04 -10.45 10.72
N LYS A 105 -11.73 -11.54 10.35
CA LYS A 105 -13.06 -11.46 9.72
C LYS A 105 -14.09 -10.79 10.63
N TYR A 106 -14.10 -11.13 11.92
CA TYR A 106 -14.99 -10.53 12.90
C TYR A 106 -14.77 -9.01 12.99
N VAL A 107 -13.52 -8.59 13.17
CA VAL A 107 -13.13 -7.18 13.31
C VAL A 107 -13.47 -6.38 12.04
N TYR A 108 -13.20 -6.93 10.85
CA TYR A 108 -13.53 -6.27 9.58
C TYR A 108 -15.05 -6.14 9.36
N ASN A 109 -15.84 -7.14 9.79
CA ASN A 109 -17.30 -7.07 9.68
C ASN A 109 -17.92 -5.97 10.55
N GLN A 110 -17.34 -5.63 11.70
CA GLN A 110 -17.83 -4.54 12.55
C GLN A 110 -17.81 -3.19 11.84
N PHE A 111 -16.85 -2.98 10.93
CA PHE A 111 -16.67 -1.74 10.19
C PHE A 111 -17.00 -1.87 8.69
N GLY A 112 -17.49 -3.03 8.24
CA GLY A 112 -17.51 -3.43 6.84
C GLY A 112 -18.06 -2.38 5.87
N ASN A 113 -19.11 -1.65 6.26
CA ASN A 113 -19.74 -0.64 5.41
C ASN A 113 -19.12 0.76 5.45
N LYS A 114 -18.22 1.04 6.40
CA LYS A 114 -17.51 2.32 6.49
C LYS A 114 -16.39 2.39 5.44
N ALA A 115 -16.10 3.60 4.97
CA ALA A 115 -14.89 3.82 4.19
C ALA A 115 -13.67 3.74 5.11
N LEU A 116 -12.55 3.17 4.62
CA LEU A 116 -11.33 3.04 5.41
C LEU A 116 -10.84 4.40 5.93
N GLY A 117 -10.91 5.44 5.08
CA GLY A 117 -10.50 6.79 5.43
C GLY A 117 -11.27 7.35 6.63
N ASP A 118 -12.57 7.04 6.75
CA ASP A 118 -13.38 7.46 7.90
C ASP A 118 -12.91 6.76 9.18
N VAL A 119 -12.67 5.46 9.09
CA VAL A 119 -12.22 4.62 10.22
C VAL A 119 -10.84 5.07 10.72
N LEU A 120 -9.88 5.26 9.80
CA LEU A 120 -8.54 5.74 10.12
C LEU A 120 -8.54 7.19 10.60
N SER A 121 -9.39 8.06 10.06
CA SER A 121 -9.49 9.45 10.50
C SER A 121 -10.05 9.56 11.92
N GLU A 122 -11.10 8.80 12.24
CA GLU A 122 -11.66 8.74 13.60
C GLU A 122 -10.60 8.25 14.60
N TYR A 123 -9.89 7.16 14.27
CA TYR A 123 -8.82 6.62 15.11
C TYR A 123 -7.66 7.60 15.29
N ASN A 124 -7.12 8.16 14.20
CA ASN A 124 -5.97 9.08 14.27
C ASN A 124 -6.31 10.34 15.06
N LYS A 125 -7.54 10.87 14.90
CA LYS A 125 -8.00 12.02 15.67
C LYS A 125 -8.06 11.70 17.17
N ALA A 126 -8.60 10.54 17.54
CA ALA A 126 -8.64 10.10 18.92
C ALA A 126 -7.22 9.90 19.49
N ASN A 127 -6.34 9.25 18.73
CA ASN A 127 -4.96 9.03 19.12
C ASN A 127 -4.22 10.35 19.36
N SER A 128 -4.34 11.33 18.46
CA SER A 128 -3.73 12.65 18.65
C SER A 128 -4.27 13.39 19.88
N ILE A 129 -5.55 13.25 20.22
CA ILE A 129 -6.10 13.85 21.45
C ILE A 129 -5.43 13.24 22.69
N ILE A 130 -5.26 11.92 22.72
CA ILE A 130 -4.59 11.23 23.83
C ILE A 130 -3.12 11.63 23.90
N GLU A 131 -2.37 11.51 22.81
CA GLU A 131 -0.95 11.89 22.73
C GLU A 131 -0.72 13.33 23.19
N TYR A 132 -1.55 14.28 22.73
CA TYR A 132 -1.44 15.69 23.12
C TYR A 132 -1.92 15.98 24.54
N SER A 133 -2.78 15.13 25.11
CA SER A 133 -3.19 15.27 26.51
C SER A 133 -2.11 14.81 27.49
N GLU A 134 -1.25 13.91 27.04
CA GLU A 134 -0.10 13.37 27.80
C GLU A 134 1.17 14.23 27.62
N ASP A 135 1.27 14.98 26.51
CA ASP A 135 2.35 15.94 26.27
C ASP A 135 2.29 17.12 27.26
N GLU A 136 3.34 17.30 28.05
CA GLU A 136 3.43 18.37 29.06
C GLU A 136 3.26 19.78 28.49
N ALA A 137 3.70 20.03 27.25
CA ALA A 137 3.59 21.33 26.59
C ALA A 137 2.17 21.61 26.06
N LEU A 138 1.36 20.56 25.89
CA LEU A 138 0.01 20.62 25.34
C LEU A 138 -1.07 20.25 26.36
N LYS A 139 -0.65 19.91 27.58
CA LYS A 139 -1.51 19.54 28.69
C LYS A 139 -2.55 20.62 28.97
N GLY A 140 -3.81 20.20 29.09
CA GLY A 140 -4.95 21.09 29.30
C GLY A 140 -5.56 21.69 28.02
N LYS A 141 -5.07 21.35 26.82
CA LYS A 141 -5.73 21.72 25.55
C LYS A 141 -7.06 21.02 25.30
N PHE A 142 -7.28 19.88 25.94
CA PHE A 142 -8.50 19.07 25.80
C PHE A 142 -9.17 18.92 27.15
N LYS A 143 -10.51 18.92 27.15
CA LYS A 143 -11.30 18.65 28.36
C LYS A 143 -11.25 17.16 28.68
N GLU A 144 -11.45 16.81 29.95
CA GLU A 144 -11.50 15.42 30.42
C GLU A 144 -12.55 14.60 29.66
N GLU A 145 -13.72 15.18 29.36
CA GLU A 145 -14.76 14.54 28.54
C GLU A 145 -14.31 14.24 27.10
N GLU A 146 -13.41 15.05 26.52
CA GLU A 146 -12.88 14.83 25.18
C GLU A 146 -11.85 13.70 25.18
N ILE A 147 -11.03 13.62 26.23
CA ILE A 147 -10.07 12.54 26.48
C ILE A 147 -10.82 11.21 26.70
N GLU A 148 -11.88 11.20 27.52
CA GLU A 148 -12.70 10.00 27.74
C GLU A 148 -13.36 9.51 26.45
N LYS A 149 -13.90 10.43 25.63
CA LYS A 149 -14.44 10.09 24.30
C LYS A 149 -13.36 9.53 23.38
N ALA A 150 -12.17 10.11 23.38
CA ALA A 150 -11.05 9.63 22.58
C ALA A 150 -10.63 8.21 22.99
N ASN A 151 -10.53 7.92 24.28
CA ASN A 151 -10.23 6.57 24.77
C ASN A 151 -11.27 5.53 24.31
N LYS A 152 -12.57 5.86 24.37
CA LYS A 152 -13.64 4.97 23.85
C LYS A 152 -13.53 4.76 22.34
N VAL A 153 -13.06 5.75 21.58
CA VAL A 153 -12.78 5.57 20.15
C VAL A 153 -11.55 4.69 19.96
N LEU A 154 -10.47 4.86 20.73
CA LEU A 154 -9.31 3.97 20.62
C LEU A 154 -9.69 2.51 20.91
N GLU A 155 -10.33 2.22 22.03
CA GLU A 155 -10.78 0.86 22.39
C GLU A 155 -11.63 0.20 21.30
N LYS A 156 -12.49 1.00 20.65
CA LYS A 156 -13.37 0.49 19.59
C LYS A 156 -12.61 0.22 18.28
N TYR A 157 -11.61 1.01 17.93
CA TYR A 157 -10.99 0.99 16.59
C TYR A 157 -9.60 0.34 16.57
N GLU A 158 -8.93 0.23 17.71
CA GLU A 158 -7.53 -0.22 17.84
C GLU A 158 -7.31 -1.60 17.21
N THR A 159 -8.11 -2.59 17.61
CA THR A 159 -7.98 -3.95 17.06
C THR A 159 -8.16 -3.98 15.54
N PHE A 160 -9.03 -3.13 14.99
CA PHE A 160 -9.18 -3.00 13.55
C PHE A 160 -7.93 -2.41 12.90
N VAL A 161 -7.42 -1.30 13.45
CA VAL A 161 -6.26 -0.60 12.89
C VAL A 161 -5.01 -1.47 12.97
N GLU A 162 -4.81 -2.22 14.05
CA GLU A 162 -3.71 -3.18 14.18
C GLU A 162 -3.82 -4.30 13.14
N ALA A 163 -5.00 -4.94 13.02
CA ALA A 163 -5.22 -5.97 12.03
C ALA A 163 -4.99 -5.44 10.61
N TYR A 164 -5.46 -4.23 10.31
CA TYR A 164 -5.22 -3.56 9.05
C TYR A 164 -3.72 -3.35 8.78
N LYS A 165 -2.98 -2.77 9.73
CA LYS A 165 -1.52 -2.53 9.59
C LYS A 165 -0.75 -3.81 9.31
N VAL A 166 -1.07 -4.90 10.03
CA VAL A 166 -0.42 -6.20 9.83
C VAL A 166 -0.68 -6.72 8.42
N MET A 167 -1.95 -6.78 8.01
CA MET A 167 -2.31 -7.29 6.68
C MET A 167 -1.72 -6.45 5.55
N HIS A 168 -1.76 -5.14 5.72
CA HIS A 168 -1.17 -4.18 4.80
C HIS A 168 0.35 -4.41 4.66
N SER A 169 1.08 -4.55 5.77
CA SER A 169 2.52 -4.84 5.78
C SER A 169 2.86 -6.18 5.13
N THR A 170 2.11 -7.25 5.42
CA THR A 170 2.30 -8.55 4.76
C THR A 170 2.14 -8.45 3.25
N LYS A 171 1.15 -7.68 2.78
CA LYS A 171 0.90 -7.52 1.35
C LYS A 171 2.00 -6.69 0.67
N LEU A 172 2.55 -5.67 1.33
CA LEU A 172 3.74 -4.95 0.85
C LEU A 172 4.95 -5.89 0.69
N GLN A 173 5.19 -6.81 1.64
CA GLN A 173 6.28 -7.78 1.55
C GLN A 173 6.11 -8.76 0.37
N GLU A 174 4.88 -9.21 0.09
CA GLU A 174 4.61 -10.02 -1.10
C GLU A 174 5.01 -9.30 -2.39
N ILE A 175 4.72 -8.00 -2.48
CA ILE A 175 5.05 -7.17 -3.64
C ILE A 175 6.53 -6.92 -3.74
N GLN A 176 7.20 -6.62 -2.62
CA GLN A 176 8.65 -6.53 -2.57
C GLN A 176 9.30 -7.80 -3.13
N SER A 177 8.82 -8.98 -2.73
CA SER A 177 9.33 -10.26 -3.25
C SER A 177 9.11 -10.41 -4.76
N LYS A 178 7.93 -10.05 -5.27
CA LYS A 178 7.61 -10.08 -6.71
C LYS A 178 8.50 -9.12 -7.52
N VAL A 179 8.61 -7.87 -7.08
CA VAL A 179 9.43 -6.84 -7.73
C VAL A 179 10.91 -7.24 -7.73
N THR A 180 11.42 -7.76 -6.62
CA THR A 180 12.81 -8.23 -6.52
C THR A 180 13.08 -9.40 -7.48
N LYS A 181 12.18 -10.38 -7.55
CA LYS A 181 12.30 -11.50 -8.51
C LYS A 181 12.29 -11.01 -9.96
N LYS A 182 11.41 -10.06 -10.28
CA LYS A 182 11.35 -9.44 -11.62
C LYS A 182 12.65 -8.70 -11.94
N HIS A 183 13.19 -7.95 -10.99
CA HIS A 183 14.48 -7.29 -11.14
C HIS A 183 15.61 -8.28 -11.41
N SER A 184 15.73 -9.35 -10.62
CA SER A 184 16.74 -10.39 -10.84
C SER A 184 16.59 -11.04 -12.23
N LYS A 185 15.35 -11.30 -12.67
CA LYS A 185 15.09 -11.83 -14.02
C LYS A 185 15.55 -10.87 -15.11
N LEU A 186 15.21 -9.59 -15.02
CA LEU A 186 15.62 -8.57 -15.99
C LEU A 186 17.15 -8.39 -16.03
N ALA A 187 17.80 -8.43 -14.86
CA ALA A 187 19.26 -8.37 -14.76
C ALA A 187 19.94 -9.62 -15.38
N LEU A 188 19.37 -10.81 -15.18
CA LEU A 188 19.84 -12.02 -15.85
C LEU A 188 19.65 -11.93 -17.37
N GLU A 189 18.50 -11.43 -17.84
CA GLU A 189 18.23 -11.24 -19.27
C GLU A 189 19.19 -10.25 -19.93
N SER A 190 19.60 -9.17 -19.23
CA SER A 190 20.61 -8.23 -19.76
C SER A 190 21.99 -8.88 -19.84
N LEU A 191 22.39 -9.63 -18.82
CA LEU A 191 23.66 -10.36 -18.82
C LEU A 191 23.75 -11.37 -19.98
N VAL A 192 22.66 -12.09 -20.28
CA VAL A 192 22.62 -13.03 -21.41
C VAL A 192 22.69 -12.33 -22.76
N LYS A 193 22.10 -11.13 -22.90
CA LYS A 193 22.18 -10.34 -24.14
C LYS A 193 23.60 -9.80 -24.42
N ASP A 194 24.36 -9.49 -23.38
CA ASP A 194 25.72 -8.98 -23.50
C ASP A 194 26.75 -10.10 -23.77
N VAL A 195 26.40 -11.36 -23.52
CA VAL A 195 27.19 -12.52 -23.93
C VAL A 195 26.92 -12.81 -25.41
N LYS A 196 27.74 -12.23 -26.31
CA LYS A 196 27.89 -12.77 -27.67
C LYS A 196 28.41 -14.20 -27.56
N LEU A 197 27.53 -15.19 -27.69
CA LEU A 197 27.93 -16.58 -27.81
C LEU A 197 28.81 -16.73 -29.07
N PRO A 198 29.99 -17.37 -28.98
CA PRO A 198 30.79 -17.65 -30.16
C PRO A 198 29.96 -18.56 -31.08
N SER A 199 29.84 -18.16 -32.35
CA SER A 199 29.10 -18.90 -33.36
C SER A 199 29.58 -20.37 -33.38
N PRO A 200 28.66 -21.35 -33.44
CA PRO A 200 29.04 -22.75 -33.47
C PRO A 200 29.96 -22.99 -34.67
N THR A 201 31.18 -23.43 -34.39
CA THR A 201 32.16 -23.78 -35.41
C THR A 201 31.60 -24.97 -36.18
N LYS A 202 31.20 -24.77 -37.44
CA LYS A 202 30.84 -25.88 -38.32
C LYS A 202 32.08 -26.77 -38.47
N LYS A 203 31.97 -28.01 -38.00
CA LYS A 203 32.89 -29.10 -38.34
C LYS A 203 32.54 -29.65 -39.72
#